data_AF-A0A974TNY1-F1
#
_entry.id   AF-A0A974TNY1-F1
#
_cell.length_a   1.000
_cell.length_b   1.000
_cell.length_c   1.000
_cell.angle_alpha   90.00
_cell.angle_beta   90.00
_cell.angle_gamma   90.00
#
_symmetry.space_group_name_H-M   'P 1'
#
loop_
_entity.id
_entity.type
_entity.pdbx_description
1 polymer ?
#
loop_
_entity_poly.entity_id
_entity_poly.type
_entity_poly.pdbx_seq_one_letter_code
_entity_poly.pdbx_strand_id
1 'polypeptide(L)'
;MRRMGMVVGLKPEKIAEYKALHAAVWPEILALISECNITNYSIFLKEPENLLFGYWEYTGDDFDADMAKMAAHPKNKEWWAVCMPQQQPLETRKPGEWWAMMEEVFHHD
;
A
#
# COMPACT_ATOMS: atom_id res chain seq x y z
N MET A 1 5.25 16.49 6.92
CA MET A 1 5.27 15.01 7.03
C MET A 1 3.99 14.56 7.70
N ARG A 2 3.29 13.60 7.10
CA ARG A 2 2.05 13.00 7.59
C ARG A 2 2.20 11.48 7.54
N ARG A 3 2.05 10.80 8.66
CA ARG A 3 2.05 9.33 8.72
C ARG A 3 0.71 8.78 8.28
N MET A 4 0.76 7.64 7.62
CA MET A 4 -0.38 7.00 7.00
C MET A 4 -0.35 5.53 7.33
N GLY A 5 -1.46 5.02 7.86
CA GLY A 5 -1.69 3.60 8.11
C GLY A 5 -2.84 3.09 7.25
N MET A 6 -2.68 1.91 6.66
CA MET A 6 -3.74 1.25 5.91
C MET A 6 -3.69 -0.27 6.12
N VAL A 7 -4.83 -0.93 5.93
CA VAL A 7 -4.95 -2.39 6.09
C VAL A 7 -5.72 -3.03 4.93
N VAL A 8 -5.28 -4.22 4.54
CA VAL A 8 -5.98 -5.09 3.57
C VAL A 8 -5.81 -6.55 3.98
N GLY A 9 -6.74 -7.42 3.61
CA GLY A 9 -6.54 -8.87 3.71
C GLY A 9 -5.60 -9.38 2.63
N LEU A 10 -4.97 -10.51 2.89
CA LEU A 10 -4.17 -11.28 1.94
C LEU A 10 -4.73 -12.70 1.85
N LYS A 11 -4.88 -13.22 0.64
CA LYS A 11 -5.34 -14.60 0.45
C LYS A 11 -4.28 -15.57 1.00
N PRO A 12 -4.63 -16.52 1.88
CA PRO A 12 -3.66 -17.41 2.52
C PRO A 12 -2.78 -18.15 1.51
N GLU A 13 -3.37 -18.62 0.40
CA GLU A 13 -2.68 -19.34 -0.66
C GLU A 13 -1.73 -18.47 -1.49
N LYS A 14 -1.74 -17.15 -1.30
CA LYS A 14 -0.90 -16.18 -2.02
C LYS A 14 0.23 -15.59 -1.19
N ILE A 15 0.36 -15.94 0.09
CA ILE A 15 1.37 -15.39 1.00
C ILE A 15 2.79 -15.50 0.43
N ALA A 16 3.19 -16.69 -0.03
CA ALA A 16 4.54 -16.91 -0.56
C ALA A 16 4.82 -16.08 -1.82
N GLU A 17 3.84 -16.00 -2.73
CA GLU A 17 3.92 -15.22 -3.97
C GLU A 17 4.01 -13.72 -3.67
N TYR A 18 3.22 -13.22 -2.71
CA TYR A 18 3.21 -11.82 -2.30
C TYR A 18 4.56 -11.40 -1.71
N LYS A 19 5.15 -12.24 -0.86
CA LYS A 19 6.49 -12.02 -0.28
C LYS A 19 7.57 -12.00 -1.35
N ALA A 20 7.55 -12.94 -2.29
CA ALA A 20 8.52 -12.99 -3.38
C ALA A 20 8.44 -11.74 -4.27
N LEU A 21 7.21 -11.29 -4.58
CA LEU A 21 6.97 -10.09 -5.36
C LEU A 21 7.53 -8.83 -4.66
N HIS A 22 7.29 -8.67 -3.36
CA HIS A 22 7.73 -7.50 -2.60
C HIS A 22 9.21 -7.56 -2.16
N ALA A 23 9.86 -8.72 -2.24
CA ALA A 23 11.31 -8.83 -2.07
C ALA A 23 12.09 -8.25 -3.28
N ALA A 24 11.43 -8.11 -4.43
CA ALA A 24 12.02 -7.62 -5.68
C ALA A 24 11.05 -6.66 -6.39
N VAL A 25 10.58 -5.63 -5.66
CA VAL A 25 9.72 -4.59 -6.23
C VAL A 25 10.40 -3.95 -7.44
N TRP A 26 9.63 -3.73 -8.50
CA TRP A 26 10.15 -3.14 -9.73
C TRP A 26 10.74 -1.73 -9.46
N PRO A 27 11.95 -1.41 -9.93
CA PRO A 27 12.60 -0.13 -9.66
C PRO A 27 11.74 1.09 -10.04
N GLU A 28 10.96 1.00 -11.13
CA GLU A 28 10.08 2.07 -11.60
C GLU A 28 8.93 2.35 -10.61
N ILE A 29 8.49 1.33 -9.86
CA ILE A 29 7.46 1.49 -8.82
C ILE A 29 8.07 2.18 -7.61
N LEU A 30 9.28 1.80 -7.20
CA LEU A 30 9.98 2.47 -6.11
C LEU A 30 10.30 3.94 -6.44
N ALA A 31 10.69 4.21 -7.67
CA ALA A 31 10.90 5.58 -8.18
C ALA A 31 9.59 6.38 -8.12
N LEU A 32 8.49 5.82 -8.63
CA LEU A 32 7.18 6.48 -8.60
C LEU A 32 6.69 6.77 -7.18
N ILE A 33 6.84 5.83 -6.24
CA ILE A 33 6.52 6.02 -4.82
C ILE A 33 7.30 7.22 -4.27
N SER A 34 8.60 7.30 -4.57
CA SER A 34 9.45 8.42 -4.14
C SER A 34 9.05 9.75 -4.78
N GLU A 35 8.71 9.74 -6.07
CA GLU A 35 8.22 10.93 -6.80
C GLU A 35 6.87 11.45 -6.28
N CYS A 36 6.07 10.58 -5.67
CA CYS A 36 4.79 10.92 -5.02
C CYS A 36 4.96 11.18 -3.53
N ASN A 37 6.17 11.59 -3.12
CA ASN A 37 6.51 12.03 -1.76
C ASN A 37 6.19 11.02 -0.67
N ILE A 38 6.18 9.72 -0.99
CA ILE A 38 6.04 8.63 -0.02
C ILE A 38 7.43 8.16 0.40
N THR A 39 7.65 8.14 1.70
CA THR A 39 8.91 7.74 2.35
C THR A 39 8.64 6.78 3.50
N ASN A 40 9.69 6.11 3.98
CA ASN A 40 9.60 5.15 5.09
C ASN A 40 8.48 4.10 4.94
N TYR A 41 8.22 3.66 3.70
CA TYR A 41 7.09 2.78 3.39
C TYR A 41 7.43 1.32 3.73
N SER A 42 6.68 0.75 4.66
CA SER A 42 6.76 -0.65 5.08
C SER A 42 5.40 -1.33 4.95
N ILE A 43 5.40 -2.63 4.60
CA ILE A 43 4.22 -3.48 4.64
C ILE A 43 4.52 -4.67 5.55
N PHE A 44 3.70 -4.85 6.58
CA PHE A 44 3.81 -5.93 7.56
C PHE A 44 2.72 -6.97 7.30
N LEU A 45 3.03 -8.25 7.47
CA LEU A 45 2.07 -9.35 7.39
C LEU A 45 1.84 -9.94 8.78
N LYS A 46 0.58 -10.12 9.17
CA LYS A 46 0.18 -10.86 10.37
C LYS A 46 -0.54 -12.16 10.01
N GLU A 47 0.07 -13.29 10.37
CA GLU A 47 -0.54 -14.63 10.32
C GLU A 47 -0.98 -15.05 11.73
N PRO A 48 -2.10 -15.78 11.92
CA PRO A 48 -2.93 -16.44 10.89
C PRO A 48 -4.10 -15.61 10.37
N GLU A 49 -4.29 -14.36 10.81
CA GLU A 49 -5.39 -13.49 10.37
C GLU A 49 -5.26 -13.05 8.91
N ASN A 50 -4.06 -13.18 8.34
CA ASN A 50 -3.69 -12.84 6.97
C ASN A 50 -4.01 -11.39 6.63
N LEU A 51 -3.59 -10.49 7.50
CA LEU A 51 -3.72 -9.05 7.32
C LEU A 51 -2.37 -8.44 6.92
N LEU A 52 -2.41 -7.57 5.94
CA LEU A 52 -1.32 -6.70 5.58
C LEU A 52 -1.58 -5.31 6.17
N PHE A 53 -0.61 -4.79 6.93
CA PHE A 53 -0.59 -3.43 7.43
C PHE A 53 0.47 -2.63 6.67
N GLY A 54 0.04 -1.61 5.92
CA GLY A 54 0.92 -0.67 5.26
C GLY A 54 1.11 0.59 6.11
N TYR A 55 2.35 1.02 6.29
CA TYR A 55 2.72 2.26 6.96
C TYR A 55 3.66 3.07 6.08
N TRP A 56 3.39 4.35 5.87
CA TRP A 56 4.35 5.27 5.26
C TRP A 56 4.29 6.68 5.83
N GLU A 57 5.30 7.47 5.52
CA GLU A 57 5.37 8.90 5.78
C GLU A 57 5.27 9.69 4.48
N TYR A 58 4.23 10.50 4.37
CA TYR A 58 4.01 11.39 3.24
C TYR A 58 4.61 12.77 3.51
N THR A 59 5.45 13.27 2.61
CA THR A 59 6.19 14.54 2.79
C THR A 59 5.78 15.64 1.83
N GLY A 60 4.85 15.40 0.92
CA GLY A 60 4.37 16.38 -0.05
C GLY A 60 3.29 17.30 0.49
N ASP A 61 2.82 18.20 -0.37
CA ASP A 61 1.83 19.24 -0.03
C ASP A 61 0.40 18.92 -0.54
N ASP A 62 0.27 18.08 -1.56
CA ASP A 62 -1.03 17.70 -2.16
C ASP A 62 -1.16 16.18 -2.32
N PHE A 63 -1.66 15.54 -1.27
CA PHE A 63 -1.78 14.08 -1.22
C PHE A 63 -2.71 13.55 -2.31
N ASP A 64 -3.82 14.23 -2.58
CA ASP A 64 -4.83 13.76 -3.53
C ASP A 64 -4.29 13.82 -4.96
N ALA A 65 -3.54 14.88 -5.31
CA ALA A 65 -2.85 14.97 -6.61
C ALA A 65 -1.79 13.87 -6.78
N ASP A 66 -0.99 13.59 -5.75
CA ASP A 66 0.03 12.54 -5.80
C ASP A 66 -0.58 11.13 -5.92
N MET A 67 -1.68 10.86 -5.20
CA MET A 67 -2.39 9.58 -5.32
C MET A 67 -3.04 9.44 -6.71
N ALA A 68 -3.59 10.52 -7.26
CA ALA A 68 -4.13 10.53 -8.62
C ALA A 68 -3.03 10.27 -9.66
N LYS A 69 -1.83 10.87 -9.50
CA LYS A 69 -0.66 10.60 -10.33
C LYS A 69 -0.28 9.11 -10.30
N MET A 70 -0.16 8.52 -9.11
CA MET A 70 0.15 7.08 -8.99
C MET A 70 -0.93 6.22 -9.65
N ALA A 71 -2.20 6.49 -9.40
CA ALA A 71 -3.32 5.72 -9.96
C ALA A 71 -3.36 5.82 -11.50
N ALA A 72 -2.96 6.95 -12.07
CA ALA A 72 -2.90 7.15 -13.51
C ALA A 72 -1.68 6.47 -14.16
N HIS A 73 -0.57 6.29 -13.43
CA HIS A 73 0.72 5.86 -13.97
C HIS A 73 0.66 4.44 -14.59
N PRO A 74 1.06 4.25 -15.86
CA PRO A 74 0.95 2.96 -16.56
C PRO A 74 1.65 1.81 -15.84
N LYS A 75 2.89 2.02 -15.37
CA LYS A 75 3.63 0.97 -14.64
C LYS A 75 2.98 0.59 -13.33
N ASN A 76 2.35 1.55 -12.64
CA ASN A 76 1.65 1.24 -11.40
C ASN A 76 0.42 0.38 -11.65
N LYS A 77 -0.30 0.61 -12.77
CA LYS A 77 -1.40 -0.25 -13.19
C LYS A 77 -0.93 -1.69 -13.50
N GLU A 78 0.22 -1.85 -14.16
CA GLU A 78 0.82 -3.16 -14.41
C GLU A 78 1.19 -3.88 -13.10
N TRP A 79 1.82 -3.15 -12.17
CA TRP A 79 2.19 -3.68 -10.86
C TRP A 79 0.96 -4.09 -10.03
N TRP A 80 -0.06 -3.24 -10.00
CA TRP A 80 -1.33 -3.51 -9.32
C TRP A 80 -2.10 -4.68 -9.94
N ALA A 81 -2.02 -4.88 -11.25
CA ALA A 81 -2.63 -6.04 -11.90
C ALA A 81 -2.07 -7.38 -11.41
N VAL A 82 -0.86 -7.40 -10.85
CA VAL A 82 -0.24 -8.59 -10.24
C VAL A 82 -0.50 -8.64 -8.73
N CYS A 83 -0.41 -7.50 -8.03
CA CYS A 83 -0.58 -7.45 -6.56
C CYS A 83 -2.03 -7.61 -6.11
N MET A 84 -2.96 -6.86 -6.71
CA MET A 84 -4.35 -6.77 -6.27
C MET A 84 -5.08 -8.12 -6.28
N PRO A 85 -4.90 -9.01 -7.29
CA PRO A 85 -5.55 -10.33 -7.28
C PRO A 85 -5.14 -11.23 -6.10
N GLN A 86 -4.00 -10.97 -5.47
CA GLN A 86 -3.52 -11.71 -4.31
C GLN A 86 -4.16 -11.21 -3.00
N GLN A 87 -4.63 -9.97 -2.98
CA GLN A 87 -5.22 -9.30 -1.83
C GLN A 87 -6.72 -9.60 -1.71
N GLN A 88 -7.26 -9.32 -0.52
CA GLN A 88 -8.67 -9.42 -0.19
C GLN A 88 -9.10 -8.14 0.54
N PRO A 89 -9.67 -7.16 -0.18
CA PRO A 89 -10.17 -5.93 0.41
C PRO A 89 -11.14 -6.20 1.55
N LEU A 90 -11.03 -5.44 2.65
CA LEU A 90 -11.95 -5.58 3.77
C LEU A 90 -13.38 -5.23 3.32
N GLU A 91 -14.36 -5.99 3.78
CA GLU A 91 -15.78 -5.74 3.51
C GLU A 91 -16.26 -4.42 4.14
N THR A 92 -15.58 -3.97 5.20
CA THR A 92 -15.86 -2.76 5.96
C THR A 92 -15.17 -1.50 5.43
N ARG A 93 -14.37 -1.60 4.35
CA ARG A 93 -13.70 -0.43 3.75
C ARG A 93 -14.70 0.56 3.19
N LYS A 94 -14.32 1.83 3.08
CA LYS A 94 -15.19 2.88 2.53
C LYS A 94 -15.41 2.69 1.01
N PRO A 95 -16.51 3.23 0.44
CA PRO A 95 -16.69 3.21 -1.02
C PRO A 95 -15.49 3.83 -1.75
N GLY A 96 -14.97 3.12 -2.75
CA GLY A 96 -13.80 3.54 -3.53
C GLY A 96 -12.45 3.12 -2.97
N GLU A 97 -12.37 2.63 -1.72
CA GLU A 97 -11.13 2.11 -1.16
C GLU A 97 -10.79 0.71 -1.70
N TRP A 98 -9.49 0.43 -1.79
CA TRP A 98 -8.98 -0.94 -1.94
C TRP A 98 -8.34 -1.40 -0.63
N TRP A 99 -7.34 -0.64 -0.17
CA TRP A 99 -6.86 -0.68 1.21
C TRP A 99 -7.72 0.23 2.08
N ALA A 100 -8.10 -0.24 3.27
CA ALA A 100 -8.86 0.56 4.22
C ALA A 100 -7.91 1.47 5.00
N MET A 101 -8.12 2.79 4.95
CA MET A 101 -7.31 3.74 5.71
C MET A 101 -7.61 3.65 7.21
N MET A 102 -6.56 3.79 8.03
CA MET A 102 -6.64 3.75 9.48
C MET A 102 -6.48 5.14 10.09
N GLU A 103 -7.00 5.31 11.31
CA GLU A 103 -6.85 6.53 12.11
C GLU A 103 -5.60 6.42 13.00
N GLU A 104 -4.68 7.39 12.90
CA GLU A 104 -3.59 7.53 13.87
C GLU A 104 -4.17 8.08 15.18
N VAL A 105 -4.15 7.28 16.25
CA VAL A 105 -4.67 7.67 17.57
C VAL A 105 -3.57 8.01 18.58
N PHE A 106 -2.31 7.73 18.24
CA PHE A 106 -1.15 7.99 19.08
C PHE A 106 0.12 8.06 18.22
N HIS A 107 1.05 8.91 18.64
CA HIS A 107 2.42 8.99 18.11
C HIS A 107 3.39 9.45 19.19
N HIS A 108 4.62 8.96 19.12
CA HIS A 108 5.77 9.44 19.89
C HIS A 108 6.99 9.41 18.96
N ASP A 109 7.81 10.46 19.01
CA ASP A 109 9.02 10.61 18.19
C ASP A 109 10.17 9.67 18.60
#